data_AF-F1ADJ7-F1
#
_entry.id   AF-F1ADJ7-F1
#
_cell.length_a   1.000
_cell.length_b   1.000
_cell.length_c   1.000
_cell.angle_alpha   90.00
_cell.angle_beta   90.00
_cell.angle_gamma   90.00
#
_symmetry.space_group_name_H-M   'P 1'
#
loop_
_entity.id
_entity.type
_entity.pdbx_description
1 polymer ?
#
loop_
_entity_poly.entity_id
_entity_poly.type
_entity_poly.pdbx_seq_one_letter_code
_entity_poly.pdbx_strand_id
1 'polypeptide(L)'
;MVFWSLLLSVYILLSLDTVSALYAFIGASFMVMSFMLSSRWYHVMILLMILEMFMLMLFVSLSLCLSLASFSSGCLFIFITLSVAEASVGMSLLTMMVRSNGNDYMGAVIF
;
A
#
# COMPACT_ATOMS: atom_id res chain seq x y z
N MET A 1 -18.42 6.37 -9.20
CA MET A 1 -18.32 5.10 -8.43
C MET A 1 -17.52 5.28 -7.14
N VAL A 2 -16.32 5.86 -7.18
CA VAL A 2 -15.50 6.13 -5.97
C VAL A 2 -16.21 7.00 -4.91
N PHE A 3 -16.97 8.01 -5.34
CA PHE A 3 -17.75 8.86 -4.42
C PHE A 3 -18.83 8.10 -3.64
N TRP A 4 -19.56 7.20 -4.31
CA TRP A 4 -20.60 6.38 -3.69
C TRP A 4 -20.01 5.29 -2.78
N SER A 5 -18.84 4.73 -3.13
CA SER A 5 -18.15 3.78 -2.25
C SER A 5 -17.58 4.44 -0.98
N LEU A 6 -17.17 5.72 -1.06
CA LEU A 6 -16.77 6.52 0.11
C LEU A 6 -17.95 6.85 1.02
N LEU A 7 -19.11 7.18 0.45
CA LEU A 7 -20.32 7.48 1.21
C LEU A 7 -20.84 6.24 1.97
N LEU A 8 -20.76 5.07 1.33
CA LEU A 8 -21.12 3.80 1.94
C LEU A 8 -20.17 3.42 3.09
N SER A 9 -18.86 3.63 2.94
CA SER A 9 -17.90 3.32 4.01
C SER A 9 -18.10 4.21 5.24
N VAL A 10 -18.45 5.49 5.05
CA VAL A 10 -18.77 6.41 6.16
C VAL A 10 -20.08 6.02 6.85
N TYR A 11 -21.10 5.60 6.10
CA TYR A 11 -22.37 5.15 6.66
C TYR A 11 -22.19 3.89 7.53
N ILE A 12 -21.40 2.93 7.07
CA ILE A 12 -21.06 1.71 7.81
C ILE A 12 -20.26 2.05 9.08
N LEU A 13 -19.38 3.06 9.04
CA LEU A 13 -18.60 3.48 10.20
C LEU A 13 -19.46 4.06 11.33
N LEU A 14 -20.61 4.66 11.00
CA LEU A 14 -21.46 5.36 11.95
C LEU A 14 -22.42 4.42 12.72
N SER A 15 -22.63 3.21 12.23
CA SER A 15 -23.57 2.23 12.81
C SER A 15 -22.90 1.03 13.50
N LEU A 16 -21.57 0.96 13.53
CA LEU A 16 -20.82 -0.22 13.99
C LEU A 16 -19.99 0.05 15.24
N ASP A 17 -19.67 -1.03 15.97
CA ASP A 17 -18.72 -1.01 17.08
C ASP A 17 -17.34 -0.49 16.63
N THR A 18 -16.59 0.10 17.55
CA THR A 18 -15.28 0.72 17.26
C THR A 18 -14.28 -0.25 16.61
N VAL A 19 -14.29 -1.52 17.03
CA VAL A 19 -13.39 -2.55 16.50
C VAL A 19 -13.77 -2.93 15.06
N SER A 20 -15.05 -3.12 14.78
CA SER A 20 -15.53 -3.49 13.45
C SER A 20 -15.46 -2.33 12.46
N ALA A 21 -15.64 -1.09 12.95
CA ALA A 21 -15.37 0.14 12.19
C ALA A 21 -13.90 0.22 11.72
N LEU A 22 -12.93 -0.14 12.56
CA LEU A 22 -11.50 -0.16 12.18
C LEU A 22 -11.22 -1.19 11.07
N TYR A 23 -11.78 -2.39 11.15
CA TYR A 23 -11.64 -3.41 10.10
C TYR A 23 -12.26 -2.96 8.77
N ALA A 24 -13.43 -2.32 8.82
CA ALA A 24 -14.09 -1.79 7.64
C ALA A 24 -13.26 -0.67 6.97
N PHE A 25 -12.67 0.23 7.77
CA PHE A 25 -11.79 1.29 7.25
C PHE A 25 -10.56 0.74 6.53
N ILE A 26 -9.89 -0.26 7.14
CA ILE A 26 -8.72 -0.92 6.56
C ILE A 26 -9.11 -1.63 5.26
N GLY A 27 -10.22 -2.38 5.26
CA GLY A 27 -10.71 -3.04 4.05
C GLY A 27 -11.02 -2.07 2.91
N ALA A 28 -11.67 -0.94 3.22
CA ALA A 28 -11.99 0.08 2.23
C ALA A 28 -10.72 0.71 1.63
N SER A 29 -9.73 1.04 2.46
CA SER A 29 -8.46 1.59 1.98
C SER A 29 -7.69 0.60 1.09
N PHE A 30 -7.71 -0.69 1.40
CA PHE A 30 -7.07 -1.72 0.58
C PHE A 30 -7.73 -1.84 -0.81
N MET A 31 -9.05 -1.70 -0.89
CA MET A 31 -9.79 -1.69 -2.16
C MET A 31 -9.45 -0.47 -3.01
N VAL A 32 -9.29 0.70 -2.40
CA VAL A 32 -8.87 1.90 -3.12
C VAL A 32 -7.43 1.73 -3.64
N MET A 33 -6.52 1.22 -2.82
CA MET A 33 -5.12 1.04 -3.22
C MET A 33 -4.95 0.01 -4.34
N SER A 34 -5.69 -1.10 -4.30
CA SER A 34 -5.66 -2.09 -5.38
C SER A 34 -6.20 -1.53 -6.70
N PHE A 35 -7.26 -0.71 -6.65
CA PHE A 35 -7.75 0.01 -7.82
C PHE A 35 -6.71 1.00 -8.37
N MET A 36 -6.05 1.76 -7.49
CA MET A 36 -4.98 2.67 -7.88
C MET A 36 -3.83 1.90 -8.56
N LEU A 37 -3.40 0.75 -8.03
CA LEU A 37 -2.37 -0.07 -8.65
C LEU A 37 -2.76 -0.59 -10.05
N SER A 38 -4.03 -0.90 -10.27
CA SER A 38 -4.54 -1.36 -11.58
C SER A 38 -4.57 -0.28 -12.66
N SER A 39 -4.44 0.98 -12.26
CA SER A 39 -4.48 2.13 -13.18
C SER A 39 -3.18 2.22 -14.00
N ARG A 40 -3.28 2.78 -15.20
CA ARG A 40 -2.12 2.96 -16.09
C ARG A 40 -1.28 4.13 -15.59
N TRP A 41 -0.14 3.84 -14.97
CA TRP A 41 0.84 4.85 -14.55
C TRP A 41 2.00 4.91 -15.53
N TYR A 42 2.44 6.12 -15.85
CA TYR A 42 3.47 6.37 -16.84
C TYR A 42 4.87 6.46 -16.23
N HIS A 43 4.99 7.03 -15.02
CA HIS A 43 6.25 7.18 -14.31
C HIS A 43 6.42 6.08 -13.26
N VAL A 44 7.59 5.43 -13.25
CA VAL A 44 7.93 4.37 -12.30
C VAL A 44 7.86 4.87 -10.85
N MET A 45 8.22 6.14 -10.61
CA MET A 45 8.17 6.76 -9.29
C MET A 45 6.80 6.67 -8.63
N ILE A 46 5.73 6.83 -9.42
CA ILE A 46 4.35 6.78 -8.91
C ILE A 46 4.02 5.34 -8.48
N LEU A 47 4.51 4.35 -9.22
CA LEU A 47 4.30 2.94 -8.89
C LEU A 47 5.05 2.53 -7.61
N LEU A 48 6.29 3.02 -7.41
CA LEU A 48 7.04 2.82 -6.17
C LEU A 48 6.32 3.43 -4.95
N MET A 49 5.77 4.63 -5.10
CA MET A 49 5.02 5.29 -4.02
C MET A 49 3.74 4.53 -3.65
N ILE A 50 3.01 4.01 -4.66
CA ILE A 50 1.82 3.19 -4.41
C ILE A 50 2.19 1.87 -3.69
N LEU A 51 3.33 1.26 -4.04
CA LEU A 51 3.81 0.05 -3.38
C LEU A 51 4.19 0.31 -1.91
N GLU A 52 4.87 1.42 -1.62
CA GLU A 52 5.23 1.78 -0.24
C GLU A 52 3.98 2.03 0.62
N MET A 53 2.97 2.71 0.06
CA MET A 53 1.67 2.89 0.73
C MET A 53 0.96 1.56 0.99
N PHE A 54 1.10 0.58 0.10
CA PHE A 54 0.53 -0.76 0.29
C PHE A 54 1.22 -1.52 1.44
N MET A 55 2.55 -1.44 1.54
CA MET A 55 3.32 -2.06 2.63
C MET A 55 2.98 -1.46 4.00
N LEU A 56 2.77 -0.14 4.07
CA LEU A 56 2.31 0.53 5.29
C LEU A 56 0.90 0.07 5.71
N MET A 57 -0.03 -0.08 4.77
CA MET A 57 -1.37 -0.60 5.06
C MET A 57 -1.33 -2.05 5.58
N LEU A 58 -0.47 -2.89 5.00
CA LEU A 58 -0.24 -4.25 5.48
C LEU A 58 0.32 -4.25 6.90
N PHE A 59 1.28 -3.37 7.21
CA PHE A 59 1.82 -3.22 8.57
C PHE A 59 0.72 -2.91 9.59
N VAL A 60 -0.16 -1.94 9.30
CA VAL A 60 -1.28 -1.59 10.20
C VAL A 60 -2.21 -2.78 10.40
N SER A 61 -2.58 -3.48 9.32
CA SER A 61 -3.48 -4.65 9.41
C SER A 61 -2.88 -5.80 10.22
N LEU A 62 -1.58 -6.08 10.04
CA LEU A 62 -0.84 -7.10 10.76
C LEU A 62 -0.74 -6.74 12.25
N SER A 63 -0.47 -5.47 12.56
CA SER A 63 -0.37 -5.00 13.95
C SER A 63 -1.68 -5.21 14.74
N LEU A 64 -2.83 -4.96 14.10
CA LEU A 64 -4.13 -5.20 14.71
C LEU A 64 -4.41 -6.69 14.91
N CYS A 65 -4.09 -7.51 13.90
CA CYS A 65 -4.24 -8.97 13.99
C CYS A 65 -3.42 -9.55 15.15
N LEU A 66 -2.14 -9.17 15.29
CA LEU A 66 -1.30 -9.63 16.39
C LEU A 66 -1.81 -9.15 17.75
N SER A 67 -2.34 -7.92 17.82
CA SER A 67 -2.90 -7.40 19.07
C SER A 67 -4.13 -8.18 19.54
N LEU A 68 -5.03 -8.55 18.61
CA LEU A 68 -6.19 -9.40 18.92
C LEU A 68 -5.79 -10.81 19.34
N ALA A 69 -4.81 -11.39 18.65
CA ALA A 69 -4.33 -12.72 18.96
C ALA A 69 -3.35 -12.75 20.16
N SER A 70 -3.05 -11.61 20.76
CA SER A 70 -2.10 -11.44 21.88
C SER A 70 -0.70 -12.04 21.60
N PHE A 71 -0.26 -12.03 20.34
CA PHE A 71 1.07 -12.51 19.95
C PHE A 71 2.15 -11.46 20.17
N SER A 72 3.41 -11.91 20.23
CA SER A 72 4.55 -11.01 20.39
C SER A 72 4.79 -10.16 19.13
N SER A 73 5.10 -8.88 19.35
CA SER A 73 5.36 -7.90 18.28
C SER A 73 6.65 -8.14 17.49
N GLY A 74 7.43 -9.19 17.80
CA GLY A 74 8.69 -9.49 17.10
C GLY A 74 8.51 -9.72 15.59
N CYS A 75 7.37 -10.28 15.17
CA CYS A 75 7.03 -10.46 13.76
C CYS A 75 6.87 -9.12 13.02
N LEU A 76 6.34 -8.08 13.68
CA LEU A 76 6.17 -6.74 13.11
C LEU A 76 7.51 -6.07 12.81
N PHE A 77 8.50 -6.27 13.70
CA PHE A 77 9.84 -5.72 13.51
C PHE A 77 10.52 -6.33 12.28
N ILE A 78 10.42 -7.66 12.12
CA ILE A 78 10.97 -8.36 10.95
C ILE A 78 10.25 -7.92 9.67
N PHE A 79 8.93 -7.71 9.73
CA PHE A 79 8.17 -7.25 8.58
C PHE A 79 8.62 -5.87 8.08
N ILE A 80 8.80 -4.89 8.97
CA ILE A 80 9.24 -3.54 8.57
C ILE A 80 10.67 -3.55 8.00
N THR A 81 11.59 -4.31 8.59
CA THR A 81 12.98 -4.33 8.08
C THR A 81 13.04 -4.94 6.68
N LEU A 82 12.26 -5.97 6.41
CA LEU A 82 12.12 -6.54 5.07
C LEU A 82 11.45 -5.57 4.09
N SER A 83 10.41 -4.84 4.51
CA SER A 83 9.73 -3.87 3.64
C SER A 83 10.64 -2.71 3.23
N VAL A 84 11.48 -2.21 4.14
CA VAL A 84 12.47 -1.17 3.83
C VAL A 84 13.57 -1.70 2.90
N ALA A 85 13.99 -2.96 3.07
CA ALA A 85 14.94 -3.58 2.17
C ALA A 85 14.39 -3.69 0.74
N GLU A 86 13.14 -4.12 0.57
CA GLU A 86 12.46 -4.16 -0.73
C GLU A 86 12.37 -2.76 -1.37
N ALA A 87 11.99 -1.74 -0.60
CA ALA A 87 11.94 -0.37 -1.08
C ALA A 87 13.32 0.14 -1.55
N SER A 88 14.40 -0.22 -0.84
CA SER A 88 15.77 0.15 -1.24
C SER A 88 16.17 -0.46 -2.59
N VAL A 89 15.78 -1.71 -2.84
CA VAL A 89 15.98 -2.39 -4.12
C VAL A 89 15.16 -1.71 -5.22
N GLY A 90 13.89 -1.37 -4.96
CA GLY A 90 13.03 -0.65 -5.89
C GLY A 90 13.61 0.70 -6.32
N MET A 91 14.14 1.48 -5.38
CA MET A 91 14.80 2.77 -5.67
C MET A 91 16.11 2.59 -6.45
N SER A 92 16.91 1.56 -6.15
CA SER A 92 18.12 1.28 -6.93
C SER A 92 17.80 0.96 -8.39
N LEU A 93 16.71 0.22 -8.63
CA LEU A 93 16.23 -0.13 -9.97
C LEU A 93 15.80 1.11 -10.75
N LEU A 94 15.10 2.03 -10.09
CA LEU A 94 14.76 3.33 -10.67
C LEU A 94 16.01 4.10 -11.09
N THR A 95 17.03 4.20 -10.22
CA THR A 95 18.24 4.94 -10.56
C THR A 95 18.99 4.35 -11.75
N MET A 96 18.94 3.01 -11.94
CA MET A 96 19.49 2.37 -13.14
C MET A 96 18.71 2.76 -14.40
N MET A 97 17.38 2.75 -14.36
CA MET A 97 16.54 3.11 -15.51
C MET A 97 16.74 4.57 -15.95
N VAL A 98 16.85 5.49 -14.99
CA VAL A 98 17.12 6.91 -15.29
C VAL A 98 18.49 7.08 -15.95
N ARG A 99 19.51 6.29 -15.55
CA ARG A 99 20.85 6.36 -16.16
C ARG A 99 20.93 5.73 -17.55
N SER A 100 20.12 4.71 -17.86
CA SER A 100 20.14 4.07 -19.18
C SER A 100 19.31 4.84 -20.21
N ASN A 101 18.10 5.25 -19.82
CA ASN A 101 17.10 5.77 -20.77
C ASN A 101 16.92 7.30 -20.68
N GLY A 102 17.54 7.95 -19.69
CA GLY A 102 17.42 9.39 -19.46
C GLY A 102 16.04 9.83 -18.94
N ASN A 103 15.11 8.90 -18.73
CA ASN A 103 13.74 9.18 -18.30
C ASN A 103 13.20 8.05 -17.41
N ASP A 104 12.28 8.39 -16.50
CA ASP A 104 11.60 7.47 -15.57
C ASP A 104 10.27 6.92 -16.14
N TYR A 105 10.05 7.12 -17.45
CA TYR A 105 8.85 6.70 -18.16
C TYR A 105 8.91 5.21 -18.51
N MET A 106 7.90 4.45 -18.08
CA MET A 106 7.85 2.99 -18.30
C MET A 106 7.89 2.58 -19.77
N GLY A 107 7.35 3.41 -20.67
CA GLY A 107 7.36 3.13 -22.11
C GLY A 107 8.75 3.15 -22.76
N ALA A 108 9.73 3.84 -22.15
CA ALA A 108 11.11 3.86 -22.66
C ALA A 108 11.92 2.62 -22.27
N VAL A 109 11.40 1.79 -21.35
CA VAL A 109 12.09 0.58 -20.85
C VAL A 109 11.76 -0.66 -21.71
N ILE A 110 10.66 -0.64 -22.47
CA ILE A 110 10.11 -1.82 -23.18
C ILE A 110 10.55 -1.89 -24.66
N PHE A 111 11.26 -0.88 -25.18
CA PHE A 111 11.85 -0.85 -26.52
C PHE A 111 13.36 -0.60 -26.43
#